data_AF-A0A6G4CLX1-F1
#
_entry.id   AF-A0A6G4CLX1-F1
#
_cell.length_a   1.000
_cell.length_b   1.000
_cell.length_c   1.000
_cell.angle_alpha   90.00
_cell.angle_beta   90.00
_cell.angle_gamma   90.00
#
_symmetry.space_group_name_H-M   'P 1'
#
loop_
_entity.id
_entity.type
_entity.pdbx_description
1 polymer ?
#
loop_
_entity_poly.entity_id
_entity_poly.type
_entity_poly.pdbx_seq_one_letter_code
_entity_poly.pdbx_strand_id
1 'polypeptide(L)'
;MAKPISNDHYKFQDKHFIRLHGCSVSLFPIEIKGGEAISDIYTYEIKCFSRTDHNSLDMLHGTHLSCEIGEQHNSLPSRFIHGVVTKIKYNYDNSMLYTCIIVLQPEIAELAYSRRTRVWSNIKPSDIVRTILKDSLFKPPQVMLYKEQNFLEYKIQYQESDLAFINRVLSEAGIYYFFVHNKDQHIMTLADNPASHPKAPYDKLEHLPGENLK
;
A
#
# COMPACT_ATOMS: atom_id res chain seq x y z
N MET A 1 -14.46 -10.79 -2.00
CA MET A 1 -14.65 -9.32 -2.04
C MET A 1 -14.09 -8.76 -0.74
N ALA A 2 -13.20 -7.77 -0.79
CA ALA A 2 -12.79 -7.09 0.45
C ALA A 2 -14.03 -6.44 1.06
N LYS A 3 -14.18 -6.53 2.38
CA LYS A 3 -15.25 -5.80 3.07
C LYS A 3 -15.00 -4.30 2.83
N PRO A 4 -16.02 -3.52 2.45
CA PRO A 4 -15.86 -2.09 2.28
C PRO A 4 -15.32 -1.50 3.58
N ILE A 5 -14.37 -0.57 3.46
CA ILE A 5 -13.79 0.09 4.61
C ILE A 5 -14.88 0.97 5.24
N SER A 6 -15.06 0.86 6.56
CA SER A 6 -16.09 1.64 7.25
C SER A 6 -15.87 3.14 7.02
N ASN A 7 -16.97 3.83 6.71
CA ASN A 7 -17.04 5.30 6.65
C ASN A 7 -17.09 5.95 8.03
N ASP A 8 -16.97 5.17 9.12
CA ASP A 8 -16.92 5.67 10.49
C ASP A 8 -15.63 6.46 10.69
N HIS A 9 -15.65 7.70 10.20
CA HIS A 9 -14.72 8.71 10.61
C HIS A 9 -14.94 8.97 12.09
N TYR A 10 -13.84 9.22 12.80
CA TYR A 10 -13.96 9.98 14.05
C TYR A 10 -14.81 11.23 13.74
N LYS A 11 -15.93 11.41 14.47
CA LYS A 11 -17.08 12.30 14.18
C LYS A 11 -16.77 13.79 13.89
N PHE A 12 -15.50 14.18 13.82
CA PHE A 12 -15.01 15.54 13.66
C PHE A 12 -13.85 15.69 12.65
N GLN A 13 -13.57 14.67 11.82
CA GLN A 13 -12.49 14.73 10.82
C GLN A 13 -12.89 15.38 9.47
N ASP A 14 -14.15 15.74 9.27
CA ASP A 14 -14.63 16.28 7.98
C ASP A 14 -13.86 17.53 7.52
N LYS A 15 -13.40 18.35 8.47
CA LYS A 15 -12.61 19.55 8.19
C LYS A 15 -11.10 19.32 8.08
N HIS A 16 -10.62 18.09 8.25
CA HIS A 16 -9.18 17.77 8.29
C HIS A 16 -8.66 17.35 6.92
N PHE A 17 -7.43 17.75 6.61
CA PHE A 17 -6.77 17.40 5.35
C PHE A 17 -6.40 15.91 5.27
N ILE A 18 -6.10 15.28 6.42
CA ILE A 18 -5.77 13.86 6.54
C ILE A 18 -6.88 13.16 7.32
N ARG A 19 -7.41 12.07 6.78
CA ARG A 19 -8.44 11.25 7.43
C ARG A 19 -8.08 9.77 7.41
N LEU A 20 -8.49 9.05 8.44
CA LEU A 20 -8.34 7.59 8.49
C LEU A 20 -9.70 6.91 8.36
N HIS A 21 -9.74 5.85 7.57
CA HIS A 21 -10.91 5.00 7.33
C HIS A 21 -10.57 3.56 7.72
N GLY A 22 -11.54 2.82 8.28
CA GLY A 22 -11.38 1.41 8.64
C GLY A 22 -10.84 1.15 10.04
N CYS A 23 -10.57 2.19 10.82
CA CYS A 23 -10.12 2.05 12.19
C CYS A 23 -11.27 1.58 13.09
N SER A 24 -11.05 0.51 13.85
CA SER A 24 -11.95 0.10 14.95
C SER A 24 -11.81 0.98 16.20
N VAL A 25 -10.74 1.77 16.27
CA VAL A 25 -10.41 2.65 17.41
C VAL A 25 -10.35 4.12 16.98
N SER A 26 -10.52 5.00 17.97
CA SER A 26 -10.55 6.45 17.77
C SER A 26 -9.13 7.02 17.61
N LEU A 27 -8.71 7.21 16.36
CA LEU A 27 -7.40 7.79 16.01
C LEU A 27 -7.55 9.15 15.34
N PHE A 28 -6.69 10.09 15.73
CA PHE A 28 -6.62 11.41 15.12
C PHE A 28 -5.27 11.58 14.40
N PRO A 29 -5.21 11.53 13.06
CA PRO A 29 -3.96 11.64 12.31
C PRO A 29 -3.42 13.08 12.36
N ILE A 30 -2.12 13.20 12.61
CA ILE A 30 -1.40 14.49 12.76
C ILE A 30 -0.42 14.68 11.61
N GLU A 31 0.26 13.60 11.23
CA GLU A 31 1.39 13.64 10.32
C GLU A 31 1.42 12.33 9.53
N ILE A 32 1.68 12.43 8.24
CA ILE A 32 1.95 11.30 7.36
C ILE A 32 3.31 11.47 6.71
N LYS A 33 4.13 10.42 6.75
CA LYS A 33 5.42 10.33 6.07
C LYS A 33 5.49 9.01 5.35
N GLY A 34 5.96 8.99 4.11
CA GLY A 34 6.14 7.73 3.42
C GLY A 34 6.87 7.88 2.10
N GLY A 35 7.19 6.74 1.52
CA GLY A 35 7.85 6.62 0.23
C GLY A 35 7.16 5.57 -0.63
N GLU A 36 7.14 5.84 -1.92
CA GLU A 36 6.67 4.94 -2.98
C GLU A 36 7.73 4.92 -4.07
N ALA A 37 7.97 3.76 -4.66
CA ALA A 37 8.82 3.60 -5.84
C ALA A 37 8.25 2.51 -6.75
N ILE A 38 8.65 2.54 -8.01
CA ILE A 38 8.32 1.48 -8.97
C ILE A 38 9.05 0.21 -8.54
N SER A 39 8.31 -0.91 -8.55
CA SER A 39 8.79 -2.23 -8.13
C SER A 39 9.28 -2.31 -6.68
N ASP A 40 8.72 -1.46 -5.82
CA ASP A 40 9.02 -1.47 -4.39
C ASP A 40 7.75 -1.39 -3.54
N ILE A 41 7.88 -1.80 -2.28
CA ILE A 41 6.84 -1.82 -1.28
C ILE A 41 6.69 -0.41 -0.71
N TYR A 42 5.56 0.23 -0.98
CA TYR A 42 5.26 1.51 -0.34
C TYR A 42 5.18 1.34 1.17
N THR A 43 5.65 2.35 1.90
CA THR A 43 5.60 2.37 3.35
C THR A 43 5.22 3.76 3.82
N TYR A 44 4.12 3.85 4.58
CA TYR A 44 3.64 5.09 5.17
C TYR A 44 3.57 4.98 6.69
N GLU A 45 4.28 5.86 7.38
CA GLU A 45 4.13 6.09 8.81
C GLU A 45 3.11 7.21 9.06
N ILE A 46 2.05 6.89 9.81
CA ILE A 46 0.99 7.82 10.18
C ILE A 46 1.04 8.02 11.69
N LYS A 47 1.40 9.22 12.10
CA LYS A 47 1.41 9.61 13.51
C LYS A 47 0.01 10.07 13.90
N CYS A 48 -0.53 9.47 14.94
CA CYS A 48 -1.87 9.76 15.45
C CYS A 48 -1.84 10.10 16.95
N PHE A 49 -2.78 10.96 17.36
CA PHE A 49 -3.22 11.00 18.75
C PHE A 49 -4.28 9.93 18.99
N SER A 50 -4.19 9.27 20.13
CA SER A 50 -5.15 8.29 20.60
C SER A 50 -5.50 8.56 22.05
N ARG A 51 -6.79 8.39 22.39
CA ARG A 51 -7.26 8.31 23.79
C ARG A 51 -7.48 6.87 24.24
N THR A 52 -7.21 5.92 23.36
CA THR A 52 -7.45 4.49 23.55
C THR A 52 -6.23 3.84 24.22
N ASP A 53 -6.48 2.79 25.00
CA ASP A 53 -5.45 1.98 25.63
C ASP A 53 -4.64 1.15 24.61
N HIS A 54 -3.47 0.69 25.06
CA HIS A 54 -2.56 -0.11 24.25
C HIS A 54 -3.21 -1.38 23.68
N ASN A 55 -4.01 -2.10 24.48
CA ASN A 55 -4.57 -3.38 24.08
C ASN A 55 -5.49 -3.26 22.87
N SER A 56 -6.26 -2.17 22.80
CA SER A 56 -7.14 -1.92 21.64
C SER A 56 -6.34 -1.46 20.42
N LEU A 57 -5.19 -0.80 20.60
CA LEU A 57 -4.30 -0.43 19.49
C LEU A 57 -3.69 -1.67 18.84
N ASP A 58 -3.30 -2.69 19.62
CA ASP A 58 -2.76 -3.94 19.09
C ASP A 58 -3.75 -4.66 18.16
N MET A 59 -5.06 -4.49 18.38
CA MET A 59 -6.09 -5.04 17.50
C MET A 59 -6.08 -4.46 16.08
N LEU A 60 -5.40 -3.34 15.85
CA LEU A 60 -5.23 -2.78 14.51
C LEU A 60 -4.20 -3.55 13.68
N HIS A 61 -3.28 -4.30 14.30
CA HIS A 61 -2.25 -5.01 13.57
C HIS A 61 -2.89 -6.05 12.62
N GLY A 62 -2.47 -6.06 11.36
CA GLY A 62 -3.03 -6.92 10.32
C GLY A 62 -4.40 -6.47 9.79
N THR A 63 -4.97 -5.38 10.30
CA THR A 63 -6.21 -4.81 9.75
C THR A 63 -5.93 -3.89 8.56
N HIS A 64 -6.91 -3.77 7.66
CA HIS A 64 -6.84 -2.85 6.53
C HIS A 64 -7.26 -1.45 6.95
N LEU A 65 -6.44 -0.47 6.60
CA LEU A 65 -6.74 0.95 6.78
C LEU A 65 -6.56 1.69 5.46
N SER A 66 -7.32 2.77 5.31
CA SER A 66 -7.13 3.72 4.22
C SER A 66 -6.94 5.13 4.78
N CYS A 67 -5.81 5.74 4.44
CA CYS A 67 -5.54 7.14 4.69
C CYS A 67 -6.01 7.97 3.49
N GLU A 68 -6.89 8.92 3.72
CA GLU A 68 -7.32 9.89 2.74
C GLU A 68 -6.58 11.20 2.94
N ILE A 69 -6.05 11.75 1.85
CA ILE A 69 -5.41 13.06 1.78
C ILE A 69 -6.22 13.92 0.82
N GLY A 70 -6.90 14.93 1.33
CA GLY A 70 -7.72 15.81 0.50
C GLY A 70 -8.73 16.64 1.27
N GLU A 71 -9.15 17.74 0.66
CA GLU A 71 -10.18 18.63 1.19
C GLU A 71 -11.55 18.23 0.64
N GLN A 72 -12.51 17.92 1.53
CA GLN A 72 -13.88 17.52 1.13
C GLN A 72 -14.62 18.57 0.28
N HIS A 73 -14.25 19.85 0.40
CA HIS A 73 -14.95 20.98 -0.22
C HIS A 73 -14.22 21.63 -1.39
N ASN A 74 -13.12 21.04 -1.85
CA ASN A 74 -12.31 21.63 -2.91
C ASN A 74 -12.51 20.90 -4.25
N SER A 75 -12.17 21.56 -5.37
CA SER A 75 -12.38 21.01 -6.73
C SER A 75 -11.44 19.83 -7.07
N LEU A 76 -10.57 19.42 -6.15
CA LEU A 76 -9.50 18.45 -6.36
C LEU A 76 -9.87 17.08 -5.77
N PRO A 77 -9.61 15.97 -6.47
CA PRO A 77 -9.91 14.63 -5.97
C PRO A 77 -9.01 14.26 -4.77
N SER A 78 -9.59 13.65 -3.74
CA SER A 78 -8.84 13.06 -2.63
C SER A 78 -7.92 11.94 -3.11
N ARG A 79 -6.70 11.88 -2.57
CA ARG A 79 -5.79 10.75 -2.72
C ARG A 79 -6.02 9.75 -1.59
N PHE A 80 -6.17 8.48 -1.93
CA PHE A 80 -6.24 7.39 -0.95
C PHE A 80 -4.92 6.63 -0.90
N ILE A 81 -4.52 6.25 0.30
CA ILE A 81 -3.41 5.34 0.58
C ILE A 81 -4.00 4.21 1.42
N HIS A 82 -4.45 3.17 0.74
CA HIS A 82 -4.90 1.94 1.36
C HIS A 82 -3.72 1.00 1.63
N GLY A 83 -3.72 0.29 2.76
CA GLY A 83 -2.79 -0.80 3.05
C GLY A 83 -3.24 -1.64 4.25
N VAL A 84 -2.32 -2.47 4.76
CA VAL A 84 -2.43 -3.25 6.00
C VAL A 84 -1.49 -2.65 7.04
N VAL A 85 -1.93 -2.64 8.30
CA VAL A 85 -1.10 -2.20 9.42
C VAL A 85 -0.07 -3.29 9.75
N THR A 86 1.20 -3.04 9.47
CA THR A 86 2.30 -4.00 9.68
C THR A 86 3.12 -3.72 10.94
N LYS A 87 3.03 -2.49 11.47
CA LYS A 87 3.73 -2.12 12.70
C LYS A 87 3.01 -0.98 13.41
N ILE A 88 3.00 -1.06 14.74
CA ILE A 88 2.45 -0.02 15.62
C ILE A 88 3.55 0.33 16.62
N LYS A 89 3.86 1.62 16.73
CA LYS A 89 4.74 2.16 17.78
C LYS A 89 3.88 3.05 18.65
N TYR A 90 3.90 2.86 19.96
CA TYR A 90 3.18 3.72 20.89
C TYR A 90 4.18 4.37 21.85
N ASN A 91 3.94 5.63 22.18
CA ASN A 91 4.68 6.34 23.21
C ASN A 91 3.70 6.72 24.31
N TYR A 92 3.99 6.26 25.52
CA TYR A 92 3.28 6.65 26.72
C TYR A 92 3.98 7.88 27.30
N ASP A 93 3.41 9.06 27.13
CA ASP A 93 3.71 10.17 28.02
C ASP A 93 2.67 10.16 29.15
N ASN A 94 3.01 10.64 30.34
CA ASN A 94 2.08 10.73 31.48
C ASN A 94 0.98 11.79 31.26
N SER A 95 0.74 12.22 30.02
CA SER A 95 -0.36 13.09 29.65
C SER A 95 -1.57 12.25 29.22
N MET A 96 -2.78 12.79 29.30
CA MET A 96 -4.01 12.10 28.87
C MET A 96 -4.10 11.87 27.33
N LEU A 97 -3.03 12.07 26.57
CA LEU A 97 -2.99 11.95 25.11
C LEU A 97 -1.83 11.04 24.68
N TYR A 98 -2.15 9.85 24.19
CA TYR A 98 -1.15 8.93 23.68
C TYR A 98 -0.81 9.27 22.24
N THR A 99 0.48 9.23 21.92
CA THR A 99 0.94 9.30 20.53
C THR A 99 1.24 7.90 20.04
N CYS A 100 0.65 7.50 18.91
CA CYS A 100 1.02 6.27 18.23
C CYS A 100 1.44 6.54 16.79
N ILE A 101 2.31 5.70 16.25
CA ILE A 101 2.73 5.69 14.85
C ILE A 101 2.31 4.36 14.27
N ILE A 102 1.50 4.42 13.22
CA ILE A 102 0.99 3.28 12.48
C ILE A 102 1.76 3.19 11.17
N VAL A 103 2.31 2.02 10.87
CA VAL A 103 2.99 1.75 9.61
C VAL A 103 2.04 1.00 8.70
N LEU A 104 1.76 1.60 7.54
CA LEU A 104 0.85 1.10 6.52
C LEU A 104 1.66 0.66 5.29
N GLN A 105 1.46 -0.59 4.87
CA GLN A 105 2.16 -1.24 3.76
C GLN A 105 1.18 -2.10 2.93
N PRO A 106 1.47 -2.49 1.68
CA PRO A 106 0.63 -3.43 0.95
C PRO A 106 0.67 -4.83 1.57
N GLU A 107 -0.36 -5.65 1.28
CA GLU A 107 -0.45 -7.06 1.72
C GLU A 107 0.81 -7.86 1.36
N ILE A 108 1.37 -7.59 0.17
CA ILE A 108 2.57 -8.28 -0.32
C ILE A 108 3.84 -7.99 0.50
N ALA A 109 3.84 -6.99 1.39
CA ALA A 109 4.96 -6.76 2.32
C ALA A 109 5.19 -7.96 3.25
N GLU A 110 4.14 -8.71 3.59
CA GLU A 110 4.24 -9.91 4.43
C GLU A 110 5.10 -11.01 3.78
N LEU A 111 5.15 -11.03 2.44
CA LEU A 111 5.95 -11.99 1.66
C LEU A 111 7.46 -11.79 1.82
N ALA A 112 7.91 -10.72 2.48
CA ALA A 112 9.31 -10.51 2.82
C ALA A 112 9.80 -11.46 3.94
N TYR A 113 8.89 -11.95 4.79
CA TYR A 113 9.23 -12.71 6.00
C TYR A 113 9.26 -14.24 5.80
N SER A 114 8.75 -14.73 4.67
CA SER A 114 8.82 -16.16 4.34
C SER A 114 10.19 -16.52 3.75
N ARG A 115 10.55 -17.81 3.80
CA ARG A 115 11.58 -18.40 2.94
C ARG A 115 11.05 -19.69 2.35
N ARG A 116 11.22 -19.89 1.05
CA ARG A 116 10.70 -21.07 0.34
C ARG A 116 11.76 -21.65 -0.59
N THR A 117 11.62 -22.93 -0.86
CA THR A 117 12.28 -23.59 -1.99
C THR A 117 11.19 -24.24 -2.85
N ARG A 118 11.05 -23.79 -4.10
CA ARG A 118 10.00 -24.23 -5.03
C ARG A 118 10.55 -24.33 -6.46
N VAL A 119 10.02 -25.29 -7.20
CA VAL A 119 10.31 -25.45 -8.63
C VAL A 119 9.09 -24.99 -9.42
N TRP A 120 9.34 -24.14 -10.41
CA TRP A 120 8.35 -23.61 -11.33
C TRP A 120 8.72 -24.06 -12.74
N SER A 121 7.78 -24.64 -13.48
CA SER A 121 8.03 -25.16 -14.82
C SER A 121 6.90 -24.81 -15.77
N ASN A 122 7.26 -24.56 -17.04
CA ASN A 122 6.34 -24.20 -18.12
C ASN A 122 5.30 -23.13 -17.70
N ILE A 123 5.76 -22.03 -17.11
CA ILE A 123 4.89 -20.98 -16.53
C ILE A 123 5.35 -19.59 -16.92
N LYS A 124 4.42 -18.64 -17.07
CA LYS A 124 4.76 -17.24 -17.34
C LYS A 124 5.15 -16.49 -16.05
N PRO A 125 6.03 -15.47 -16.13
CA PRO A 125 6.38 -14.63 -14.99
C PRO A 125 5.17 -14.07 -14.22
N SER A 126 4.15 -13.53 -14.91
CA SER A 126 2.94 -12.99 -14.25
C SER A 126 2.13 -14.07 -13.53
N ASP A 127 2.14 -15.30 -14.04
CA ASP A 127 1.38 -16.41 -13.46
C ASP A 127 2.05 -16.94 -12.20
N ILE A 128 3.39 -16.86 -12.10
CA ILE A 128 4.13 -17.09 -10.86
C ILE A 128 3.64 -16.12 -9.78
N VAL A 129 3.61 -14.81 -10.07
CA VAL A 129 3.14 -13.80 -9.11
C VAL A 129 1.69 -14.08 -8.69
N ARG A 130 0.80 -14.35 -9.66
CA ARG A 130 -0.59 -14.71 -9.38
C ARG A 130 -0.70 -15.93 -8.47
N THR A 131 0.11 -16.95 -8.69
CA THR A 131 0.11 -18.18 -7.87
C THR A 131 0.56 -17.88 -6.44
N ILE A 132 1.65 -17.13 -6.27
CA ILE A 132 2.16 -16.76 -4.95
C ILE A 132 1.15 -15.91 -4.15
N LEU A 133 0.53 -14.91 -4.80
CA LEU A 133 -0.50 -14.10 -4.15
C LEU A 133 -1.73 -14.93 -3.78
N LYS A 134 -2.14 -15.85 -4.65
CA LYS A 134 -3.26 -16.77 -4.37
C LYS A 134 -2.96 -17.70 -3.19
N ASP A 135 -1.76 -18.28 -3.12
CA ASP A 135 -1.34 -19.14 -2.01
C ASP A 135 -1.38 -18.40 -0.66
N SER A 136 -1.19 -17.08 -0.70
CA SER A 136 -1.22 -16.19 0.48
C SER A 136 -2.60 -15.58 0.74
N LEU A 137 -3.62 -16.01 -0.01
CA LEU A 137 -5.00 -15.51 0.05
C LEU A 137 -5.15 -14.01 -0.30
N PHE A 138 -4.16 -13.44 -1.00
CA PHE A 138 -4.18 -12.07 -1.48
C PHE A 138 -4.90 -11.95 -2.83
N LYS A 139 -5.28 -10.71 -3.17
CA LYS A 139 -5.90 -10.45 -4.47
C LYS A 139 -4.91 -10.69 -5.61
N PRO A 140 -5.37 -11.22 -6.76
CA PRO A 140 -4.51 -11.36 -7.93
C PRO A 140 -4.07 -9.98 -8.44
N PRO A 141 -2.91 -9.90 -9.10
CA PRO A 141 -2.46 -8.64 -9.65
C PRO A 141 -3.25 -8.30 -10.92
N GLN A 142 -3.39 -7.01 -11.21
CA GLN A 142 -3.81 -6.54 -12.52
C GLN A 142 -2.64 -6.67 -13.50
N VAL A 143 -2.86 -7.25 -14.67
CA VAL A 143 -1.80 -7.49 -15.66
C VAL A 143 -2.04 -6.58 -16.86
N MET A 144 -1.21 -5.57 -17.04
CA MET A 144 -1.26 -4.59 -18.13
C MET A 144 0.06 -4.65 -18.92
N LEU A 145 0.25 -5.76 -19.64
CA LEU A 145 1.48 -6.04 -20.38
C LEU A 145 1.22 -5.97 -21.87
N TYR A 146 2.11 -5.29 -22.59
CA TYR A 146 2.03 -5.12 -24.04
C TYR A 146 2.94 -6.10 -24.79
N LYS A 147 4.02 -6.57 -24.15
CA LYS A 147 4.89 -7.60 -24.70
C LYS A 147 4.34 -8.97 -24.36
N GLU A 148 4.44 -9.90 -25.31
CA GLU A 148 4.15 -11.30 -25.04
C GLU A 148 5.16 -11.86 -24.04
N GLN A 149 4.64 -12.54 -23.02
CA GLN A 149 5.46 -13.22 -22.03
C GLN A 149 5.87 -14.60 -22.54
N ASN A 150 7.17 -14.84 -22.55
CA ASN A 150 7.73 -16.17 -22.77
C ASN A 150 7.45 -17.07 -21.56
N PHE A 151 7.21 -18.35 -21.85
CA PHE A 151 7.17 -19.37 -20.80
C PHE A 151 8.57 -19.59 -20.24
N LEU A 152 8.67 -19.65 -18.92
CA LEU A 152 9.86 -20.14 -18.25
C LEU A 152 9.78 -21.66 -18.23
N GLU A 153 10.62 -22.34 -19.01
CA GLU A 153 10.69 -23.80 -19.03
C GLU A 153 10.98 -24.35 -17.63
N TYR A 154 11.92 -23.71 -16.94
CA TYR A 154 12.34 -24.10 -15.60
C TYR A 154 12.88 -22.91 -14.80
N LYS A 155 12.36 -22.70 -13.60
CA LYS A 155 12.77 -21.62 -12.68
C LYS A 155 12.72 -22.11 -11.24
N ILE A 156 13.78 -21.87 -10.49
CA ILE A 156 13.86 -22.23 -9.07
C ILE A 156 13.72 -20.97 -8.22
N GLN A 157 12.89 -21.06 -7.18
CA GLN A 157 12.97 -20.23 -5.98
C GLN A 157 13.79 -21.01 -4.95
N TYR A 158 14.94 -20.50 -4.52
CA TYR A 158 15.83 -21.25 -3.62
C TYR A 158 16.19 -20.44 -2.39
N GLN A 159 15.67 -20.84 -1.22
CA GLN A 159 15.99 -20.25 0.09
C GLN A 159 15.83 -18.72 0.15
N GLU A 160 14.96 -18.17 -0.71
CA GLU A 160 14.64 -16.74 -0.80
C GLU A 160 13.17 -16.52 -0.41
N SER A 161 12.84 -15.28 -0.04
CA SER A 161 11.47 -14.91 0.29
C SER A 161 10.59 -14.84 -0.96
N ASP A 162 9.29 -14.97 -0.76
CA ASP A 162 8.33 -14.87 -1.86
C ASP A 162 8.40 -13.48 -2.52
N LEU A 163 8.60 -12.42 -1.73
CA LEU A 163 8.79 -11.06 -2.26
C LEU A 163 10.08 -10.92 -3.07
N ALA A 164 11.21 -11.42 -2.55
CA ALA A 164 12.49 -11.36 -3.26
C ALA A 164 12.42 -12.12 -4.59
N PHE A 165 11.76 -13.28 -4.59
CA PHE A 165 11.56 -14.07 -5.78
C PHE A 165 10.68 -13.36 -6.82
N ILE A 166 9.57 -12.74 -6.38
CA ILE A 166 8.70 -11.93 -7.25
C ILE A 166 9.51 -10.80 -7.90
N ASN A 167 10.26 -10.02 -7.12
CA ASN A 167 11.08 -8.92 -7.64
C ASN A 167 12.09 -9.42 -8.68
N ARG A 168 12.77 -10.54 -8.40
CA ARG A 168 13.73 -11.14 -9.31
C ARG A 168 13.08 -11.61 -10.62
N VAL A 169 12.00 -12.41 -10.54
CA VAL A 169 11.29 -12.95 -11.72
C VAL A 169 10.74 -11.82 -12.61
N LEU A 170 10.14 -10.80 -12.01
CA LEU A 170 9.61 -9.66 -12.77
C LEU A 170 10.72 -8.84 -13.42
N SER A 171 11.79 -8.54 -12.68
CA SER A 171 12.92 -7.76 -13.22
C SER A 171 13.59 -8.44 -14.41
N GLU A 172 13.81 -9.76 -14.34
CA GLU A 172 14.37 -10.54 -15.44
C GLU A 172 13.45 -10.56 -16.68
N ALA A 173 12.13 -10.51 -16.47
CA ALA A 173 11.14 -10.43 -17.53
C ALA A 173 10.96 -9.01 -18.10
N GLY A 174 11.64 -8.00 -17.53
CA GLY A 174 11.43 -6.59 -17.89
C GLY A 174 10.06 -6.06 -17.48
N ILE A 175 9.44 -6.66 -16.46
CA ILE A 175 8.15 -6.27 -15.89
C ILE A 175 8.43 -5.52 -14.59
N TYR A 176 7.79 -4.37 -14.43
CA TYR A 176 7.75 -3.65 -13.17
C TYR A 176 6.33 -3.70 -12.58
N TYR A 177 6.19 -3.28 -11.33
CA TYR A 177 4.88 -3.11 -10.72
C TYR A 177 4.74 -1.79 -9.97
N PHE A 178 3.50 -1.38 -9.79
CA PHE A 178 3.11 -0.26 -8.94
C PHE A 178 1.75 -0.54 -8.32
N PHE A 179 1.33 0.29 -7.38
CA PHE A 179 0.06 0.12 -6.67
C PHE A 179 -0.92 1.23 -7.05
N VAL A 180 -2.13 0.83 -7.41
CA VAL A 180 -3.26 1.76 -7.59
C VAL A 180 -4.13 1.67 -6.36
N HIS A 181 -4.32 2.80 -5.69
CA HIS A 181 -5.07 2.89 -4.46
C HIS A 181 -6.46 3.47 -4.72
N ASN A 182 -7.46 2.88 -4.07
CA ASN A 182 -8.73 3.50 -3.80
C ASN A 182 -9.03 3.37 -2.30
N LYS A 183 -10.19 3.87 -1.89
CA LYS A 183 -10.59 3.82 -0.48
C LYS A 183 -10.60 2.41 0.10
N ASP A 184 -11.04 1.41 -0.65
CA ASP A 184 -11.35 0.08 -0.14
C ASP A 184 -10.27 -0.98 -0.43
N GLN A 185 -9.29 -0.65 -1.29
CA GLN A 185 -8.23 -1.57 -1.68
C GLN A 185 -7.06 -0.85 -2.35
N HIS A 186 -5.92 -1.52 -2.32
CA HIS A 186 -4.79 -1.30 -3.22
C HIS A 186 -4.72 -2.45 -4.22
N ILE A 187 -4.34 -2.16 -5.45
CA ILE A 187 -4.22 -3.15 -6.53
C ILE A 187 -2.79 -3.11 -7.05
N MET A 188 -2.07 -4.22 -6.92
CA MET A 188 -0.78 -4.40 -7.57
C MET A 188 -1.00 -4.53 -9.08
N THR A 189 -0.38 -3.64 -9.86
CA THR A 189 -0.47 -3.64 -11.32
C THR A 189 0.89 -3.98 -11.90
N LEU A 190 0.96 -5.06 -12.69
CA LEU A 190 2.13 -5.45 -13.47
C LEU A 190 2.12 -4.72 -14.81
N ALA A 191 3.24 -4.10 -15.17
CA ALA A 191 3.38 -3.28 -16.36
C ALA A 191 4.77 -3.41 -17.00
N ASP A 192 4.84 -3.18 -18.31
CA ASP A 192 6.08 -3.21 -19.11
C ASP A 192 6.16 -2.02 -20.10
N ASN A 193 5.16 -1.14 -20.09
CA ASN A 193 5.00 -0.07 -21.05
C ASN A 193 4.41 1.20 -20.39
N PRO A 194 4.83 2.42 -20.80
CA PRO A 194 4.20 3.66 -20.36
C PRO A 194 2.68 3.72 -20.55
N ALA A 195 2.14 3.07 -21.58
CA ALA A 195 0.70 3.01 -21.83
C ALA A 195 -0.08 2.15 -20.82
N SER A 196 0.60 1.46 -19.90
CA SER A 196 -0.01 0.71 -18.80
C SER A 196 -0.36 1.59 -17.59
N HIS A 197 0.09 2.84 -17.55
CA HIS A 197 -0.15 3.75 -16.44
C HIS A 197 -1.53 4.44 -16.57
N PRO A 198 -2.27 4.60 -15.46
CA PRO A 198 -3.49 5.39 -15.47
C PRO A 198 -3.17 6.84 -15.80
N LYS A 199 -4.15 7.55 -16.39
CA LYS A 199 -4.03 9.00 -16.57
C LYS A 199 -3.88 9.66 -15.21
N ALA A 200 -2.90 10.56 -15.11
CA ALA A 200 -2.77 11.38 -13.92
C ALA A 200 -4.01 12.27 -13.77
N PRO A 201 -4.44 12.56 -12.53
CA PRO A 201 -5.48 13.56 -12.31
C PRO A 201 -5.04 14.97 -12.77
N TYR A 202 -3.73 15.20 -12.88
CA TYR A 202 -3.13 16.46 -13.30
C TYR A 202 -2.16 16.21 -14.45
N ASP A 203 -2.47 16.75 -15.63
CA ASP A 203 -1.58 16.66 -16.80
C ASP A 203 -0.52 17.78 -16.82
N LYS A 204 -0.74 18.85 -16.05
CA LYS A 204 0.15 20.01 -15.92
C LYS A 204 0.15 20.50 -14.48
N LEU A 205 1.34 20.74 -13.94
CA LEU A 205 1.53 21.38 -12.64
C LEU A 205 2.39 22.63 -12.86
N GLU A 206 1.98 23.75 -12.27
CA GLU A 206 2.75 24.97 -12.32
C GLU A 206 3.91 24.91 -11.34
N HIS A 207 5.11 25.24 -11.82
CA HIS A 207 6.27 25.41 -10.97
C HIS A 207 6.30 26.86 -10.47
N LEU A 208 5.99 27.06 -9.19
CA LEU A 208 6.09 28.36 -8.52
C LEU A 208 7.43 28.43 -7.78
N PRO A 209 8.44 29.18 -8.28
CA PRO A 209 9.72 29.31 -7.60
C PRO A 209 9.53 30.00 -6.23
N GLY A 210 10.26 29.51 -5.22
CA GLY A 210 10.12 29.96 -3.84
C GLY A 210 10.40 31.44 -3.61
N GLU A 211 11.05 32.12 -4.55
CA GLU A 211 11.27 33.57 -4.53
C GLU A 211 9.95 34.38 -4.51
N ASN A 212 8.84 33.78 -4.96
CA ASN A 212 7.51 34.43 -5.01
C ASN A 212 6.56 34.02 -3.87
N LEU A 213 6.99 33.14 -2.95
CA LEU A 213 6.22 32.77 -1.75
C LEU A 213 6.53 33.79 -0.64
N LYS A 214 5.76 34.90 -0.61
CA LYS A 214 5.75 35.83 0.53
C LYS A 214 4.91 35.30 1.68
#